data_AF-A0A2R5F9D5-F1
#
_entry.id   AF-A0A2R5F9D5-F1
#
_cell.length_a   1.000
_cell.length_b   1.000
_cell.length_c   1.000
_cell.angle_alpha   90.00
_cell.angle_beta   90.00
_cell.angle_gamma   90.00
#
_symmetry.space_group_name_H-M   'P 1'
#
loop_
_entity.id
_entity.type
_entity.pdbx_description
1 polymer ?
#
loop_
_entity_poly.entity_id
_entity_poly.type
_entity_poly.pdbx_seq_one_letter_code
_entity_poly.pdbx_strand_id
1 'polypeptide(L)'
;MQQTILKAAKRKLRHLASKTACFFGHHRWRYTPAEFYDEHSQRLGIVMKPATRTCCRGHCGKLQKEDLHCLGLNPPEYVRTWYNA
;
A
#
# COMPACT_ATOMS: atom_id res chain seq x y z
N MET A 1 24.05 -31.89 1.97
CA MET A 1 24.47 -30.94 0.91
C MET A 1 23.37 -30.67 -0.14
N GLN A 2 22.67 -31.68 -0.66
CA GLN A 2 21.60 -31.48 -1.67
C GLN A 2 20.39 -30.67 -1.17
N GLN A 3 19.98 -30.83 0.10
CA GLN A 3 18.83 -30.12 0.67
C GLN A 3 19.05 -28.60 0.78
N THR A 4 20.28 -28.14 1.03
CA THR A 4 20.65 -26.72 1.11
C THR A 4 20.58 -26.05 -0.26
N ILE A 5 21.04 -26.74 -1.31
CA ILE A 5 20.96 -26.27 -2.70
C ILE A 5 19.49 -26.10 -3.13
N LEU A 6 18.64 -27.09 -2.81
CA LEU A 6 17.22 -27.05 -3.15
C LEU A 6 16.48 -25.89 -2.46
N LYS A 7 16.80 -25.62 -1.18
CA LYS A 7 16.25 -24.47 -0.43
C LYS A 7 16.68 -23.13 -1.03
N ALA A 8 17.95 -23.01 -1.44
CA ALA A 8 18.47 -21.81 -2.09
C ALA A 8 17.80 -21.56 -3.45
N ALA A 9 17.65 -22.61 -4.27
CA ALA A 9 16.98 -22.53 -5.57
C ALA A 9 15.50 -22.09 -5.42
N LYS A 10 14.75 -22.69 -4.49
CA LYS A 10 13.36 -22.29 -4.18
C LYS A 10 13.27 -20.82 -3.72
N ARG A 11 14.23 -20.35 -2.92
CA ARG A 11 14.30 -18.93 -2.50
C ARG A 11 14.53 -18.02 -3.70
N LYS A 12 15.44 -18.38 -4.61
CA LYS A 12 15.77 -17.60 -5.81
C LYS A 12 14.58 -17.52 -6.78
N LEU A 13 13.89 -18.64 -7.02
CA LEU A 13 12.69 -18.68 -7.86
C LEU A 13 11.55 -17.80 -7.30
N ARG A 14 11.30 -17.87 -5.98
CA ARG A 14 10.31 -16.99 -5.33
C ARG A 14 10.67 -15.50 -5.44
N HIS A 15 11.95 -15.17 -5.33
CA HIS A 15 12.42 -13.80 -5.49
C HIS A 15 12.20 -13.29 -6.92
N LEU A 16 12.52 -14.10 -7.92
CA LEU A 16 12.29 -13.79 -9.33
C LEU A 16 10.80 -13.61 -9.64
N ALA A 17 9.95 -14.54 -9.21
CA ALA A 17 8.50 -14.45 -9.40
C ALA A 17 7.88 -13.20 -8.72
N SER A 18 8.39 -12.84 -7.53
CA SER A 18 7.97 -11.62 -6.82
C SER A 18 8.34 -10.36 -7.59
N LYS A 19 9.53 -10.34 -8.22
CA LYS A 19 10.00 -9.24 -9.07
C LYS A 19 9.17 -9.09 -10.34
N THR A 20 8.95 -10.18 -11.08
CA THR A 20 8.15 -10.15 -12.31
C THR A 20 6.72 -9.69 -12.04
N ALA A 21 6.07 -10.18 -10.98
CA ALA A 21 4.71 -9.74 -10.66
C ALA A 21 4.62 -8.23 -10.37
N CYS A 22 5.61 -7.63 -9.68
CA CYS A 22 5.66 -6.18 -9.48
C CYS A 22 5.88 -5.40 -10.78
N PHE A 23 6.68 -5.93 -11.71
CA PHE A 23 6.91 -5.31 -13.01
C PHE A 23 5.60 -5.19 -13.81
N PHE A 24 4.76 -6.21 -13.75
CA PHE A 24 3.40 -6.20 -14.32
C PHE A 24 2.36 -5.45 -13.47
N GLY A 25 2.77 -4.67 -12.48
CA GLY A 25 1.86 -3.84 -11.67
C GLY A 25 1.18 -4.55 -10.50
N HIS A 26 1.43 -5.86 -10.29
CA HIS A 26 0.93 -6.57 -9.12
C HIS A 26 1.82 -6.33 -7.91
N HIS A 27 1.55 -5.24 -7.20
CA HIS A 27 2.28 -4.88 -5.99
C HIS A 27 1.72 -5.58 -4.75
N ARG A 28 2.61 -5.90 -3.79
CA ARG A 28 2.20 -6.33 -2.45
C ARG A 28 2.28 -5.12 -1.53
N TRP A 29 1.14 -4.53 -1.24
CA TRP A 29 1.04 -3.32 -0.45
C TRP A 29 1.13 -3.62 1.05
N ARG A 30 1.92 -2.83 1.77
CA ARG A 30 1.87 -2.71 3.24
C ARG A 30 1.18 -1.39 3.55
N TYR A 31 0.06 -1.47 4.26
CA TYR A 31 -0.77 -0.31 4.61
C TYR A 31 -0.29 0.35 5.91
N THR A 32 -0.29 1.67 5.91
CA THR A 32 -0.11 2.54 7.06
C THR A 32 -1.36 3.42 7.15
N PRO A 33 -2.12 3.38 8.25
CA PRO A 33 -3.37 4.14 8.37
C PRO A 33 -3.13 5.64 8.37
N ALA A 34 -4.19 6.39 8.03
CA ALA A 34 -4.21 7.83 8.19
C ALA A 34 -4.18 8.21 9.67
N GLU A 35 -3.54 9.33 9.98
CA GLU A 35 -3.57 9.93 11.31
C GLU A 35 -4.52 11.13 11.29
N PHE A 36 -5.35 11.22 12.32
CA PHE A 36 -6.30 12.30 12.55
C PHE A 36 -5.95 13.01 13.87
N TYR A 37 -6.31 14.28 14.01
CA TYR A 37 -6.11 15.02 15.25
C TYR A 37 -6.97 14.48 16.40
N ASP A 38 -8.23 14.17 16.09
CA ASP A 38 -9.24 13.69 17.05
C ASP A 38 -10.36 12.92 16.33
N GLU A 39 -11.32 12.40 17.09
CA GLU A 39 -12.47 11.67 16.56
C GLU A 39 -13.38 12.55 15.68
N HIS A 40 -13.45 13.85 15.95
CA HIS A 40 -14.27 14.77 15.18
C HIS A 40 -13.70 14.99 13.77
N SER A 41 -12.38 15.21 13.69
CA SER A 41 -11.61 15.31 12.46
C SER A 41 -11.72 14.03 11.64
N GLN A 42 -11.73 12.86 12.30
CA GLN A 42 -11.95 11.58 11.63
C GLN A 42 -13.34 11.50 10.97
N ARG A 43 -14.39 11.97 11.65
CA ARG A 43 -15.76 12.00 11.09
C ARG A 43 -15.90 13.00 9.93
N LEU A 44 -15.19 14.11 9.99
CA LEU A 44 -15.16 15.12 8.92
C LEU A 44 -14.17 14.81 7.79
N GLY A 45 -13.40 13.72 7.89
CA GLY A 45 -12.37 13.40 6.92
C GLY A 45 -11.21 14.40 6.87
N ILE A 46 -10.96 15.15 7.95
CA ILE A 46 -9.86 16.10 8.05
C ILE A 46 -8.60 15.36 8.51
N VAL A 47 -7.76 15.02 7.54
CA VAL A 47 -6.57 14.19 7.73
C VAL A 47 -5.36 15.02 8.18
N MET A 48 -4.67 14.60 9.25
CA MET A 48 -3.38 15.18 9.65
C MET A 48 -2.23 14.58 8.82
N LYS A 49 -2.19 13.25 8.71
CA LYS A 49 -1.28 12.53 7.80
C LYS A 49 -2.07 11.53 6.96
N PRO A 50 -1.95 11.58 5.63
CA PRO A 50 -2.68 10.66 4.75
C PRO A 50 -2.23 9.23 4.98
N ALA A 51 -3.17 8.29 4.80
CA ALA A 51 -2.81 6.89 4.77
C ALA A 51 -1.81 6.66 3.63
N THR A 52 -0.88 5.75 3.85
CA THR A 52 0.11 5.38 2.85
C THR A 52 0.11 3.89 2.63
N ARG A 53 0.49 3.47 1.43
CA ARG A 53 0.83 2.07 1.17
C ARG A 53 2.10 1.96 0.37
N THR A 54 2.98 1.08 0.84
CA THR A 54 4.30 0.87 0.22
C THR A 54 4.45 -0.57 -0.23
N CYS A 55 5.00 -0.75 -1.43
CA CYS A 55 5.33 -2.05 -1.99
C CYS A 55 6.36 -2.78 -1.12
N CYS A 56 5.94 -3.78 -0.34
CA CYS A 56 6.81 -4.49 0.60
C CYS A 56 7.72 -5.53 -0.04
N ARG A 57 7.65 -5.73 -1.35
CA ARG A 57 8.52 -6.67 -2.07
C ARG A 57 9.97 -6.17 -2.21
N GLY A 58 10.31 -5.02 -1.62
CA GLY A 58 11.69 -4.55 -1.39
C GLY A 58 12.45 -4.09 -2.64
N HIS A 59 11.97 -4.40 -3.84
CA HIS A 59 12.65 -4.06 -5.09
C HIS A 59 11.95 -2.94 -5.89
N CYS A 60 10.67 -2.68 -5.62
CA CYS A 60 9.90 -1.72 -6.41
C CYS A 60 9.74 -0.37 -5.71
N GLY A 61 9.78 -0.33 -4.37
CA GLY A 61 9.77 0.90 -3.57
C GLY A 61 8.52 1.78 -3.72
N LYS A 62 7.59 1.44 -4.63
CA LYS A 62 6.45 2.27 -4.96
C LYS A 62 5.66 2.62 -3.71
N LEU A 63 5.32 3.89 -3.62
CA LEU A 63 4.53 4.51 -2.56
C LEU A 63 3.23 5.02 -3.19
N GLN A 64 2.12 4.79 -2.51
CA GLN A 64 0.88 5.45 -2.81
C GLN A 64 0.37 6.14 -1.56
N LYS A 65 -0.20 7.33 -1.76
CA LYS A 65 -0.88 8.11 -0.73
C LYS A 65 -2.39 8.02 -0.98
N GLU A 66 -3.14 8.03 0.10
CA GLU A 66 -4.60 8.09 0.06
C GLU A 66 -5.04 9.56 0.06
N ASP A 67 -5.85 9.93 -0.92
CA ASP A 67 -6.63 11.17 -0.89
C ASP A 67 -8.07 10.84 -0.49
N LEU A 68 -8.63 11.69 0.37
CA LEU A 68 -10.01 11.62 0.82
C LEU A 68 -10.77 12.82 0.26
N HIS A 69 -11.80 12.56 -0.54
CA HIS A 69 -12.62 13.60 -1.17
C HIS A 69 -14.05 13.53 -0.64
N CYS A 70 -14.58 14.66 -0.17
CA CYS A 70 -16.00 14.79 0.16
C CYS A 70 -16.82 14.98 -1.12
N LEU A 71 -17.91 14.22 -1.26
CA LEU A 71 -18.81 14.31 -2.41
C LEU A 71 -19.85 15.43 -2.31
N GLY A 72 -19.90 16.16 -1.18
CA GLY A 72 -20.87 17.24 -0.96
C GLY A 72 -22.31 16.78 -0.79
N LEU A 73 -22.54 15.49 -0.48
CA LEU A 73 -23.86 14.92 -0.20
C LEU A 73 -24.31 15.20 1.25
N ASN A 74 -25.60 15.02 1.53
CA ASN A 74 -26.16 15.08 2.89
C ASN A 74 -26.94 13.79 3.20
N PRO A 75 -26.44 12.89 4.09
CA PRO A 75 -25.25 13.06 4.91
C PRO A 75 -23.94 13.06 4.09
N PRO A 76 -22.84 13.64 4.62
CA PRO A 76 -21.57 13.68 3.93
C PRO A 76 -21.04 12.30 3.58
N GLU A 77 -20.72 12.09 2.31
CA GLU A 77 -20.05 10.89 1.83
C GLU A 77 -18.64 11.22 1.36
N TYR A 78 -17.70 10.30 1.62
CA TYR A 78 -16.30 10.47 1.28
C TYR A 78 -15.80 9.32 0.42
N VAL A 79 -15.06 9.65 -0.63
CA VAL A 79 -14.39 8.68 -1.50
C VAL A 79 -12.90 8.67 -1.21
N ARG A 80 -12.33 7.47 -1.14
CA ARG A 80 -10.90 7.24 -0.95
C ARG A 80 -10.27 6.88 -2.28
N THR A 81 -9.28 7.64 -2.70
CA THR A 81 -8.51 7.35 -3.91
C THR A 81 -7.04 7.17 -3.58
N TRP A 82 -6.34 6.35 -4.37
CA TRP A 82 -4.92 6.12 -4.21
C TRP A 82 -4.18 6.65 -5.42
N TYR A 83 -3.19 7.52 -5.19
CA TYR A 83 -2.33 8.04 -6.24
C TYR A 83 -0.87 7.66 -5.98
N ASN A 84 -0.09 7.59 -7.06
CA ASN A 84 1.36 7.37 -6.97
C ASN A 84 2.00 8.67 -6.47
N ALA A 85 2.65 8.59 -5.32
CA ALA A 85 3.32 9.71 -4.68
C ALA A 85 4.76 9.89 -5.17
#